data_AF-A0A9E1MGX6-F1
#
_entry.id   AF-A0A9E1MGX6-F1
#
_cell.length_a   1.000
_cell.length_b   1.000
_cell.length_c   1.000
_cell.angle_alpha   90.00
_cell.angle_beta   90.00
_cell.angle_gamma   90.00
#
_symmetry.space_group_name_H-M   'P 1'
#
loop_
_entity.id
_entity.type
_entity.pdbx_description
1 polymer ?
#
loop_
_entity_poly.entity_id
_entity_poly.type
_entity_poly.pdbx_seq_one_letter_code
_entity_poly.pdbx_strand_id
1 'polypeptide(L)'
;RPILWDMILENAVSVLHAENNIIQFSRGKDELYEHEFGKNVYKRSIDSVLEHLPLKDKTVIVNLISPLTVRKERNAKRYENGGHFVSEDTMDNVYDKDHFSYIETASSIGYIEIKKQKYPVITICNDKSLSPVELNSFLYYNLERVVNYYNEFNREVEYEFKTNSKRSLAKQIK
;
A
#
# COMPACT_ATOMS: atom_id res chain seq x y z
N ARG A 1 11.97 14.16 14.08
CA ARG A 1 12.87 13.00 13.90
C ARG A 1 12.16 12.00 13.01
N PRO A 2 12.75 11.59 11.89
CA PRO A 2 12.26 10.56 10.98
C PRO A 2 11.57 9.35 11.64
N ILE A 3 12.12 8.89 12.78
CA ILE A 3 11.59 7.75 13.57
C ILE A 3 10.21 7.97 14.21
N LEU A 4 9.77 9.21 14.39
CA LEU A 4 8.49 9.51 15.04
C LEU A 4 7.31 8.94 14.24
N TRP A 5 7.43 8.88 12.92
CA TRP A 5 6.40 8.32 12.05
C TRP A 5 6.19 6.82 12.27
N ASP A 6 7.30 6.08 12.31
CA ASP A 6 7.30 4.66 12.57
C ASP A 6 6.68 4.40 13.96
N MET A 7 7.07 5.19 14.98
CA MET A 7 6.48 5.11 16.32
C MET A 7 4.97 5.40 16.33
N ILE A 8 4.48 6.36 15.54
CA ILE A 8 3.04 6.66 15.44
C ILE A 8 2.30 5.46 14.83
N LEU A 9 2.82 4.88 13.76
CA LEU A 9 2.23 3.70 13.12
C LEU A 9 2.21 2.50 14.08
N GLU A 10 3.32 2.25 14.76
CA GLU A 10 3.44 1.17 15.76
C GLU A 10 2.39 1.34 16.86
N ASN A 11 2.31 2.52 17.48
CA ASN A 11 1.34 2.79 18.54
C ASN A 11 -0.11 2.70 18.04
N ALA A 12 -0.39 3.21 16.83
CA ALA A 12 -1.72 3.14 16.25
C ALA A 12 -2.18 1.69 16.09
N VAL A 13 -1.29 0.79 15.65
CA VAL A 13 -1.60 -0.62 15.46
C VAL A 13 -1.59 -1.39 16.78
N SER A 14 -0.63 -1.14 17.66
CA SER A 14 -0.46 -1.90 18.91
C SER A 14 -1.58 -1.63 19.91
N VAL A 15 -2.08 -0.39 20.00
CA VAL A 15 -3.12 0.01 20.96
C VAL A 15 -4.52 -0.39 20.46
N LEU A 16 -4.76 -0.33 19.15
CA LEU A 16 -6.08 -0.51 18.53
C LEU A 16 -6.16 -1.77 17.65
N HIS A 17 -5.35 -2.78 17.94
CA HIS A 17 -5.19 -4.01 17.15
C HIS A 17 -6.50 -4.79 16.89
N ALA A 18 -7.53 -4.59 17.73
CA ALA A 18 -8.86 -5.20 17.57
C ALA A 18 -9.83 -4.37 16.72
N GLU A 19 -9.56 -3.08 16.51
CA GLU A 19 -10.47 -2.12 15.85
C GLU A 19 -10.01 -1.73 14.45
N ASN A 20 -8.70 -1.79 14.20
CA ASN A 20 -8.09 -1.35 12.94
C ASN A 20 -8.18 -2.41 11.84
N ASN A 21 -9.31 -2.43 11.13
CA ASN A 21 -9.47 -3.23 9.92
C ASN A 21 -8.83 -2.57 8.67
N ILE A 22 -8.57 -1.26 8.73
CA ILE A 22 -8.01 -0.46 7.64
C ILE A 22 -6.99 0.52 8.23
N ILE A 23 -5.77 0.51 7.70
CA ILE A 23 -4.71 1.46 8.05
C ILE A 23 -4.38 2.26 6.80
N GLN A 24 -4.66 3.57 6.83
CA GLN A 24 -4.34 4.48 5.75
C GLN A 24 -3.21 5.41 6.17
N PHE A 25 -2.16 5.46 5.37
CA PHE A 25 -1.09 6.41 5.54
C PHE A 25 -0.51 6.80 4.18
N SER A 26 0.01 8.01 4.08
CA SER A 26 0.69 8.51 2.88
C SER A 26 2.02 9.10 3.27
N ARG A 27 2.98 9.04 2.35
CA ARG A 27 4.28 9.66 2.53
C ARG A 27 4.79 10.25 1.22
N GLY A 28 5.18 11.51 1.27
CA GLY A 28 5.92 12.14 0.19
C GLY A 28 7.42 11.85 0.29
N LYS A 29 8.19 12.48 -0.58
CA LYS A 29 9.65 12.55 -0.46
C LYS A 29 10.05 13.24 0.85
N ASP A 30 10.95 12.62 1.62
CA ASP A 30 11.51 13.17 2.87
C ASP A 30 13.00 12.88 2.92
N GLU A 31 13.83 13.88 2.60
CA GLU A 31 15.28 13.74 2.47
C GLU A 31 15.97 13.37 3.79
N LEU A 32 15.46 13.87 4.91
CA LEU A 32 16.01 13.56 6.23
C LEU A 32 15.77 12.08 6.57
N TYR A 33 14.58 11.57 6.26
CA TYR A 33 14.28 10.15 6.46
C TYR A 33 15.07 9.27 5.49
N GLU A 34 15.12 9.61 4.21
CA GLU A 34 15.87 8.84 3.20
C GLU A 34 17.36 8.76 3.52
N HIS A 35 17.92 9.85 4.06
CA HIS A 35 19.30 9.86 4.54
C HIS A 35 19.51 8.93 5.74
N GLU A 36 18.58 8.91 6.70
CA GLU A 36 18.70 8.12 7.93
C GLU A 36 18.41 6.62 7.72
N PHE A 37 17.45 6.27 6.86
CA PHE A 37 16.93 4.90 6.75
C PHE A 37 16.99 4.31 5.34
N GLY A 38 17.48 5.07 4.36
CA GLY A 38 17.62 4.62 2.98
C GLY A 38 16.36 4.78 2.13
N LYS A 39 16.42 4.22 0.92
CA LYS A 39 15.38 4.32 -0.10
C LYS A 39 14.27 3.29 0.13
N ASN A 40 13.03 3.62 -0.23
CA ASN A 40 11.80 2.82 -0.02
C ASN A 40 11.28 2.83 1.43
N VAL A 41 10.95 4.03 1.88
CA VAL A 41 10.36 4.31 3.18
C VAL A 41 9.04 3.55 3.41
N TYR A 42 8.24 3.38 2.37
CA TYR A 42 6.99 2.62 2.45
C TYR A 42 7.22 1.19 2.90
N LYS A 43 8.23 0.49 2.39
CA LYS A 43 8.54 -0.88 2.82
C LYS A 43 8.80 -0.96 4.33
N ARG A 44 9.54 0.00 4.89
CA ARG A 44 9.83 0.07 6.32
C ARG A 44 8.57 0.34 7.16
N SER A 45 7.76 1.31 6.75
CA SER A 45 6.47 1.58 7.40
C SER A 45 5.55 0.36 7.37
N ILE A 46 5.50 -0.37 6.24
CA ILE A 46 4.67 -1.55 6.09
C ILE A 46 5.19 -2.71 6.95
N ASP A 47 6.50 -2.93 7.02
CA ASP A 47 7.09 -3.94 7.92
C ASP A 47 6.73 -3.67 9.38
N SER A 48 6.90 -2.42 9.83
CA SER A 48 6.53 -1.99 11.19
C SER A 48 5.04 -2.21 11.49
N VAL A 49 4.15 -1.89 10.54
CA VAL A 49 2.70 -2.17 10.66
C VAL A 49 2.42 -3.68 10.73
N LEU A 50 3.02 -4.47 9.84
CA LEU A 50 2.80 -5.92 9.77
C LEU A 50 3.32 -6.68 11.00
N GLU A 51 4.38 -6.20 11.65
CA GLU A 51 4.87 -6.77 12.90
C GLU A 51 3.83 -6.74 14.02
N HIS A 52 2.98 -5.71 14.03
CA HIS A 52 2.00 -5.46 15.08
C HIS A 52 0.57 -5.87 14.71
N LEU A 53 0.33 -6.31 13.47
CA LEU A 53 -0.98 -6.75 12.99
C LEU A 53 -1.30 -8.20 13.39
N PRO A 54 -2.40 -8.48 14.11
CA PRO A 54 -2.76 -9.84 14.53
C PRO A 54 -3.02 -10.83 13.38
N LEU A 55 -3.55 -10.32 12.26
CA LEU A 55 -3.90 -11.11 11.06
C LEU A 55 -3.05 -10.69 9.86
N LYS A 56 -1.76 -10.46 10.07
CA LYS A 56 -0.85 -10.00 9.01
C LYS A 56 -0.89 -10.88 7.76
N ASP A 57 -1.04 -12.20 7.91
CA ASP A 57 -1.11 -13.15 6.79
C ASP A 57 -2.35 -12.97 5.91
N LYS A 58 -3.37 -12.25 6.38
CA LYS A 58 -4.60 -11.93 5.66
C LYS A 58 -4.63 -10.49 5.12
N THR A 59 -3.46 -9.88 4.95
CA THR A 59 -3.34 -8.48 4.54
C THR A 59 -3.26 -8.37 3.01
N VAL A 60 -3.97 -7.37 2.48
CA VAL A 60 -3.77 -6.86 1.12
C VAL A 60 -3.39 -5.38 1.20
N ILE A 61 -2.45 -4.97 0.35
CA ILE A 61 -1.99 -3.59 0.27
C ILE A 61 -2.66 -2.95 -0.94
N VAL A 62 -3.42 -1.90 -0.70
CA VAL A 62 -4.07 -1.13 -1.76
C VAL A 62 -3.30 0.17 -1.95
N ASN A 63 -2.59 0.29 -3.06
CA ASN A 63 -1.89 1.51 -3.44
C ASN A 63 -2.84 2.43 -4.22
N LEU A 64 -3.16 3.61 -3.66
CA LEU A 64 -4.01 4.59 -4.31
C LEU A 64 -3.15 5.68 -4.95
N ILE A 65 -3.18 5.78 -6.27
CA ILE A 65 -2.38 6.76 -7.01
C ILE A 65 -3.27 7.75 -7.77
N SER A 66 -2.75 8.95 -7.99
CA SER A 66 -3.37 9.96 -8.85
C SER A 66 -2.29 10.72 -9.62
N PRO A 67 -2.51 11.04 -10.90
CA PRO A 67 -1.59 11.91 -11.65
C PRO A 67 -1.36 13.25 -10.94
N LEU A 68 -0.17 13.85 -11.12
CA LEU A 68 0.17 15.15 -10.53
C LEU A 68 -0.84 16.24 -10.93
N THR A 69 -1.23 16.28 -12.21
CA THR A 69 -2.24 17.22 -12.73
C THR A 69 -3.55 17.13 -11.96
N VAL A 70 -4.09 15.93 -11.82
CA VAL A 70 -5.32 15.65 -11.06
C VAL A 70 -5.18 16.03 -9.58
N ARG A 71 -4.01 15.78 -8.97
CA ARG A 71 -3.74 16.17 -7.58
C ARG A 71 -3.70 17.69 -7.41
N LYS A 72 -3.10 18.44 -8.34
CA LYS A 72 -3.09 19.91 -8.34
C LYS A 72 -4.50 20.48 -8.50
N GLU A 73 -5.29 19.95 -9.43
CA GLU A 73 -6.70 20.34 -9.61
C GLU A 73 -7.53 20.13 -8.33
N ARG A 74 -7.35 18.98 -7.67
CA ARG A 74 -8.04 18.69 -6.39
C ARG A 74 -7.56 19.58 -5.26
N ASN A 75 -6.28 19.92 -5.20
CA ASN A 75 -5.72 20.84 -4.22
C ASN A 75 -6.32 22.25 -4.37
N ALA A 76 -6.46 22.74 -5.61
CA ALA A 76 -7.14 24.01 -5.91
C ALA A 76 -8.62 23.97 -5.49
N LYS A 77 -9.38 22.96 -5.92
CA LYS A 77 -10.80 22.80 -5.51
C LYS A 77 -10.98 22.68 -4.00
N ARG A 78 -10.05 22.00 -3.30
CA ARG A 78 -10.09 21.90 -1.84
C ARG A 78 -9.95 23.28 -1.19
N TYR A 79 -9.06 24.11 -1.71
CA TYR A 79 -8.87 25.47 -1.22
C TYR A 79 -10.08 26.37 -1.49
N GLU A 80 -10.67 26.28 -2.69
CA GLU A 80 -11.92 26.98 -3.03
C GLU A 80 -13.07 26.63 -2.05
N ASN A 81 -13.08 25.39 -1.55
CA ASN A 81 -14.04 24.91 -0.55
C ASN A 81 -13.62 25.20 0.91
N GLY A 82 -12.65 26.09 1.14
CA GLY A 82 -12.23 26.51 2.49
C GLY A 82 -11.23 25.57 3.18
N GLY A 83 -10.69 24.58 2.48
CA GLY A 83 -9.64 23.70 2.99
C GLY A 83 -8.23 24.29 2.87
N HIS A 84 -7.25 23.61 3.46
CA HIS A 84 -5.84 24.01 3.36
C HIS A 84 -5.31 23.86 1.92
N PHE A 85 -4.57 24.85 1.43
CA PHE A 85 -3.87 24.77 0.15
C PHE A 85 -2.43 24.31 0.37
N VAL A 86 -2.02 23.24 -0.32
CA VAL A 86 -0.62 22.83 -0.37
C VAL A 86 0.08 23.64 -1.46
N SER A 87 1.24 24.22 -1.17
CA SER A 87 1.98 25.03 -2.15
C SER A 87 2.36 24.22 -3.40
N GLU A 88 2.45 24.89 -4.55
CA GLU A 88 2.90 24.28 -5.81
C GLU A 88 4.27 23.62 -5.66
N ASP A 89 5.22 24.30 -5.00
CA ASP A 89 6.54 23.75 -4.71
C ASP A 89 6.46 22.43 -3.92
N THR A 90 5.54 22.33 -2.96
CA THR A 90 5.34 21.06 -2.22
C THR A 90 4.71 20.00 -3.11
N MET A 91 3.74 20.36 -3.96
CA MET A 91 3.15 19.43 -4.92
C MET A 91 4.19 18.89 -5.90
N ASP A 92 5.12 19.72 -6.34
CA ASP A 92 6.12 19.38 -7.37
C ASP A 92 7.38 18.69 -6.81
N ASN A 93 7.64 18.77 -5.51
CA ASN A 93 8.85 18.18 -4.91
C ASN A 93 8.56 17.04 -3.92
N VAL A 94 7.44 17.10 -3.21
CA VAL A 94 7.08 16.11 -2.17
C VAL A 94 6.04 15.13 -2.68
N TYR A 95 5.08 15.62 -3.47
CA TYR A 95 3.98 14.85 -4.05
C TYR A 95 4.07 14.77 -5.58
N ASP A 96 5.28 14.77 -6.14
CA ASP A 96 5.51 14.77 -7.59
C ASP A 96 5.00 13.49 -8.26
N LYS A 97 5.21 12.34 -7.60
CA LYS A 97 4.82 11.01 -8.09
C LYS A 97 4.51 10.05 -6.94
N ASP A 98 4.13 8.83 -7.31
CA ASP A 98 4.12 7.72 -6.36
C ASP A 98 5.56 7.22 -6.13
N HIS A 99 5.92 7.08 -4.85
CA HIS A 99 7.23 6.62 -4.41
C HIS A 99 7.17 5.22 -3.79
N PHE A 100 5.98 4.62 -3.70
CA PHE A 100 5.86 3.22 -3.32
C PHE A 100 6.33 2.33 -4.47
N SER A 101 7.11 1.30 -4.15
CA SER A 101 7.64 0.36 -5.13
C SER A 101 7.45 -1.07 -4.63
N TYR A 102 7.00 -1.93 -5.54
CA TYR A 102 6.74 -3.35 -5.31
C TYR A 102 7.09 -4.17 -6.55
N ILE A 103 7.11 -5.50 -6.43
CA ILE A 103 7.40 -6.41 -7.54
C ILE A 103 6.12 -6.58 -8.35
N GLU A 104 6.07 -5.97 -9.54
CA GLU A 104 4.94 -6.09 -10.46
C GLU A 104 4.89 -7.48 -11.10
N THR A 105 3.70 -8.09 -11.12
CA THR A 105 3.45 -9.36 -11.82
C THR A 105 2.54 -9.17 -13.02
N ALA A 106 1.69 -8.15 -13.00
CA ALA A 106 0.93 -7.67 -14.15
C ALA A 106 0.57 -6.19 -13.94
N SER A 107 -0.12 -5.60 -14.92
CA SER A 107 -0.55 -4.20 -14.84
C SER A 107 -1.33 -3.94 -13.55
N SER A 108 -0.83 -2.98 -12.75
CA SER A 108 -1.42 -2.54 -11.48
C SER A 108 -1.52 -3.60 -10.38
N ILE A 109 -0.86 -4.76 -10.51
CA ILE A 109 -0.84 -5.80 -9.46
C ILE A 109 0.57 -6.37 -9.27
N GLY A 110 0.83 -6.88 -8.08
CA GLY A 110 2.12 -7.45 -7.74
C GLY A 110 2.22 -7.74 -6.25
N TYR A 111 3.44 -7.81 -5.72
CA TYR A 111 3.64 -8.08 -4.30
C TYR A 111 4.85 -7.34 -3.73
N ILE A 112 4.84 -7.15 -2.42
CA ILE A 112 6.06 -6.83 -1.68
C ILE A 112 6.52 -8.06 -0.91
N GLU A 113 7.84 -8.21 -0.77
CA GLU A 113 8.44 -9.22 0.08
C GLU A 113 9.01 -8.58 1.36
N ILE A 114 8.47 -9.00 2.50
CA ILE A 114 8.91 -8.60 3.83
C ILE A 114 9.22 -9.89 4.61
N LYS A 115 10.46 -10.02 5.09
CA LYS A 115 10.93 -11.19 5.86
C LYS A 115 10.60 -12.54 5.19
N LYS A 116 10.79 -12.61 3.86
CA LYS A 116 10.50 -13.77 2.99
C LYS A 116 9.01 -14.13 2.85
N GLN A 117 8.11 -13.29 3.35
CA GLN A 117 6.68 -13.40 3.13
C GLN A 117 6.25 -12.41 2.06
N LYS A 118 5.46 -12.90 1.10
CA LYS A 118 4.92 -12.07 0.02
C LYS A 118 3.54 -11.55 0.44
N TYR A 119 3.31 -10.26 0.25
CA TYR A 119 2.02 -9.61 0.50
C TYR A 119 1.47 -9.04 -0.82
N PRO A 120 0.20 -9.32 -1.18
CA PRO A 120 -0.38 -8.84 -2.42
C PRO A 120 -0.52 -7.32 -2.38
N VAL A 121 -0.15 -6.69 -3.49
CA VAL A 121 -0.29 -5.27 -3.76
C VAL A 121 -1.17 -5.09 -4.99
N ILE A 122 -2.19 -4.25 -4.86
CA ILE A 122 -3.01 -3.80 -5.98
C ILE A 122 -3.02 -2.27 -6.03
N THR A 123 -2.72 -1.73 -7.20
CA THR A 123 -2.73 -0.30 -7.46
C THR A 123 -4.06 0.10 -8.09
N ILE A 124 -4.70 1.12 -7.52
CA ILE A 124 -5.90 1.75 -8.07
C ILE A 124 -5.51 3.17 -8.49
N CYS A 125 -5.63 3.44 -9.78
CA CYS A 125 -5.50 4.79 -10.31
C CYS A 125 -6.82 5.54 -10.12
N ASN A 126 -6.77 6.62 -9.34
CA ASN A 126 -7.86 7.56 -9.14
C ASN A 126 -7.57 8.85 -9.93
N ASP A 127 -7.69 8.75 -11.25
CA ASP A 127 -7.44 9.82 -12.23
C ASP A 127 -8.68 10.65 -12.57
N LYS A 128 -9.86 10.27 -12.07
CA LYS A 128 -11.14 10.89 -12.43
C LYS A 128 -11.70 11.75 -11.31
N SER A 129 -12.39 12.83 -11.68
CA SER A 129 -13.35 13.50 -10.81
C SER A 129 -14.71 12.83 -11.04
N LEU A 130 -15.17 12.03 -10.09
CA LEU A 130 -16.40 11.25 -10.22
C LEU A 130 -17.58 11.99 -9.58
N SER A 131 -18.73 11.97 -10.24
CA SER A 131 -20.01 12.30 -9.58
C SER A 131 -20.34 11.27 -8.49
N PRO A 132 -21.26 11.57 -7.55
CA PRO A 132 -21.65 10.62 -6.51
C PRO A 132 -22.13 9.26 -7.04
N VAL A 133 -22.80 9.23 -8.20
CA VAL A 133 -23.29 7.98 -8.81
C VAL A 133 -22.12 7.17 -9.38
N GLU A 134 -21.22 7.82 -10.11
CA GLU A 134 -20.03 7.17 -10.68
C GLU A 134 -19.06 6.68 -9.60
N LEU A 135 -19.00 7.40 -8.47
CA LEU A 135 -18.19 7.02 -7.32
C LEU A 135 -18.59 5.63 -6.79
N ASN A 136 -19.89 5.37 -6.62
CA ASN A 136 -20.34 4.07 -6.14
C ASN A 136 -19.93 2.94 -7.10
N SER A 137 -20.18 3.10 -8.40
CA SER A 137 -19.77 2.12 -9.40
C SER A 137 -18.26 1.88 -9.41
N PHE A 138 -17.47 2.96 -9.29
CA PHE A 138 -16.01 2.88 -9.20
C PHE A 138 -15.55 2.15 -7.93
N LEU A 139 -16.18 2.41 -6.78
CA LEU A 139 -15.86 1.75 -5.52
C LEU A 139 -16.18 0.25 -5.58
N TYR A 140 -17.35 -0.14 -6.08
CA TYR A 140 -17.74 -1.54 -6.22
C TYR A 140 -16.79 -2.30 -7.16
N TYR A 141 -16.50 -1.73 -8.33
CA TYR A 141 -15.57 -2.31 -9.29
C TYR A 141 -14.19 -2.55 -8.67
N ASN A 142 -13.64 -1.56 -7.96
CA ASN A 142 -12.33 -1.72 -7.35
C ASN A 142 -12.33 -2.66 -6.15
N LEU A 143 -13.41 -2.69 -5.35
CA LEU A 143 -13.55 -3.64 -4.25
C LEU A 143 -13.55 -5.08 -4.78
N GLU A 144 -14.31 -5.36 -5.84
CA GLU A 144 -14.34 -6.68 -6.46
C GLU A 144 -12.95 -7.07 -6.99
N ARG A 145 -12.22 -6.14 -7.62
CA ARG A 145 -10.84 -6.38 -8.07
C ARG A 145 -9.90 -6.71 -6.92
N VAL A 146 -9.96 -5.96 -5.81
CA VAL A 146 -9.13 -6.20 -4.63
C VAL A 146 -9.39 -7.59 -4.06
N VAL A 147 -10.67 -7.96 -3.90
CA VAL A 147 -11.08 -9.26 -3.35
C VAL A 147 -10.65 -10.40 -4.27
N ASN A 148 -10.89 -10.26 -5.58
CA ASN A 148 -10.53 -11.30 -6.56
C ASN A 148 -9.01 -11.51 -6.60
N TYR A 149 -8.23 -10.43 -6.63
CA TYR A 149 -6.78 -10.52 -6.64
C TYR A 149 -6.22 -11.16 -5.36
N TYR A 150 -6.72 -10.74 -4.19
CA TYR A 150 -6.33 -11.35 -2.92
C TYR A 150 -6.62 -12.86 -2.88
N ASN A 151 -7.79 -13.28 -3.36
CA ASN A 151 -8.17 -14.69 -3.40
C ASN A 151 -7.36 -15.50 -4.42
N GLU A 152 -6.99 -14.93 -5.56
CA GLU A 152 -6.10 -15.54 -6.55
C GLU A 152 -4.69 -15.70 -6.00
N PHE A 153 -4.12 -14.63 -5.46
CA PHE A 153 -2.78 -14.61 -4.88
C PHE A 153 -2.61 -15.69 -3.79
N ASN A 154 -3.57 -15.79 -2.87
CA ASN A 154 -3.49 -16.80 -1.80
C ASN A 154 -3.64 -18.23 -2.34
N ARG A 155 -4.42 -18.45 -3.39
CA ARG A 155 -4.49 -19.76 -4.06
C ARG A 155 -3.15 -20.13 -4.67
N GLU A 156 -2.51 -19.22 -5.42
CA GLU A 156 -1.19 -19.45 -6.03
C GLU A 156 -0.12 -19.77 -4.98
N VAL A 157 -0.08 -19.00 -3.88
CA VAL A 157 0.82 -19.24 -2.77
C VAL A 157 0.62 -20.64 -2.18
N GLU A 158 -0.64 -21.07 -1.95
CA GLU A 158 -0.92 -22.43 -1.50
C GLU A 158 -0.42 -23.50 -2.48
N TYR A 159 -0.54 -23.28 -3.79
CA TYR A 159 -0.06 -24.21 -4.81
C TYR A 159 1.49 -24.23 -4.92
N GLU A 160 2.17 -23.09 -4.81
CA GLU A 160 3.64 -23.00 -4.70
C GLU A 160 4.15 -23.81 -3.49
N PHE A 161 3.47 -23.72 -2.34
CA PHE A 161 3.82 -24.50 -1.14
C PHE A 161 3.53 -26.01 -1.32
N LYS A 162 2.40 -26.39 -1.95
CA LYS A 162 2.05 -27.81 -2.21
C LYS A 162 2.98 -28.49 -3.21
N THR A 163 3.50 -27.76 -4.20
CA THR A 163 4.46 -28.29 -5.18
C THR A 163 5.87 -28.41 -4.60
N ASN A 164 6.28 -27.46 -3.76
CA ASN A 164 7.57 -27.52 -3.06
C ASN A 164 7.62 -28.58 -1.94
N SER A 165 6.52 -28.83 -1.22
CA SER A 165 6.49 -29.86 -0.17
C SER A 165 6.65 -31.28 -0.72
N LYS A 166 6.07 -31.58 -1.90
CA LYS A 166 6.30 -32.85 -2.62
C LYS A 166 7.77 -33.06 -3.01
N ARG A 167 8.51 -31.98 -3.32
CA ARG A 167 9.97 -32.04 -3.56
C ARG A 167 10.77 -32.28 -2.29
N SER A 168 10.29 -31.82 -1.13
CA SER A 168 10.96 -32.04 0.17
C SER A 168 10.83 -33.48 0.69
N LEU A 169 9.70 -34.14 0.43
CA LEU A 169 9.50 -35.55 0.80
C LEU A 169 10.30 -36.54 -0.08
N ALA A 170 10.71 -36.12 -1.28
CA ALA A 170 11.52 -36.94 -2.18
C ALA A 170 13.03 -36.99 -1.83
N LYS A 171 13.48 -36.26 -0.79
CA LYS A 171 14.91 -36.20 -0.39
C LYS A 171 15.26 -36.89 0.94
N GLN A 172 14.32 -37.60 1.58
CA GLN A 172 14.59 -38.37 2.80
C GLN A 172 14.44 -39.89 2.60
N ILE A 173 14.99 -40.40 1.49
CA ILE A 173 15.28 -41.84 1.36
C ILE A 173 16.77 -41.95 1.05
N LYS A 174 17.56 -42.15 2.11
CA LYS A 174 18.82 -42.88 2.10
C LYS A 174 19.17 -43.30 3.52
#